data_AF-A0A0A2E9X2-F1
#
_entry.id   AF-A0A0A2E9X2-F1
#
_cell.length_a   1.000
_cell.length_b   1.000
_cell.length_c   1.000
_cell.angle_alpha   90.00
_cell.angle_beta   90.00
_cell.angle_gamma   90.00
#
_symmetry.space_group_name_H-M   'P 1'
#
loop_
_entity.id
_entity.type
_entity.pdbx_description
1 polymer ?
#
loop_
_entity_poly.entity_id
_entity_poly.type
_entity_poly.pdbx_seq_one_letter_code
_entity_poly.pdbx_strand_id
1 'polypeptide(L)'
;MKLTVMLLALLSALAFSSCKKDDPTTLEKTQWERMMSGAEINLLNALMDGEIDSDAQLPESAKLRLELDFFSQTETNLNVDVTITPSITVKMKMKMPYMYNSSSKTILLRLSKSQIISIEPMLPAFEDIDLSEAEDVTGVVDWKNKTMKLALQGDNHPIPLELTQK
;
A
#
# COMPACT_ATOMS: atom_id res chain seq x y z
N MET A 1 -52.96 -21.01 -19.32
CA MET A 1 -51.60 -20.58 -19.70
C MET A 1 -51.49 -19.10 -19.44
N LYS A 2 -50.52 -18.52 -18.73
CA LYS A 2 -49.79 -18.88 -17.51
C LYS A 2 -49.27 -17.50 -17.04
N LEU A 3 -49.79 -16.98 -15.93
CA LEU A 3 -49.24 -15.79 -15.25
C LEU A 3 -47.73 -15.97 -14.96
N THR A 4 -47.30 -17.23 -14.88
CA THR A 4 -45.91 -17.70 -14.74
C THR A 4 -45.00 -17.39 -15.93
N VAL A 5 -45.52 -17.18 -17.15
CA VAL A 5 -44.66 -16.85 -18.31
C VAL A 5 -44.31 -15.36 -18.34
N MET A 6 -45.20 -14.48 -17.84
CA MET A 6 -44.94 -13.05 -17.77
C MET A 6 -43.95 -12.68 -16.65
N LEU A 7 -43.94 -13.42 -15.54
CA LEU A 7 -42.98 -13.20 -14.45
C LEU A 7 -41.54 -13.60 -14.85
N LEU A 8 -41.36 -14.65 -15.65
CA LEU A 8 -40.03 -15.08 -16.10
C LEU A 8 -39.39 -14.10 -17.09
N ALA A 9 -40.18 -13.42 -17.92
CA ALA A 9 -39.67 -12.40 -18.84
C ALA A 9 -39.20 -11.12 -18.10
N LEU A 10 -39.84 -10.78 -16.96
CA LEU A 10 -39.43 -9.65 -16.12
C LEU A 10 -38.13 -9.94 -15.34
N LEU A 11 -37.92 -11.20 -14.93
CA LEU A 11 -36.69 -11.64 -14.25
C LEU A 11 -35.47 -11.68 -15.17
N SER A 12 -35.64 -11.92 -16.47
CA SER A 12 -34.55 -11.82 -17.45
C SER A 12 -34.17 -10.38 -17.85
N ALA A 13 -35.08 -9.41 -17.64
CA ALA A 13 -34.82 -8.00 -17.96
C ALA A 13 -34.07 -7.24 -16.85
N LEU A 14 -34.00 -7.80 -15.63
CA LEU A 14 -33.26 -7.23 -14.50
C LEU A 14 -31.84 -7.81 -14.34
N ALA A 15 -31.45 -8.80 -15.15
CA ALA A 15 -30.12 -9.43 -15.07
C ALA A 15 -29.07 -8.80 -16.01
N PHE A 16 -29.46 -7.81 -16.84
CA PHE A 16 -28.54 -7.10 -17.73
C PHE A 16 -28.71 -5.59 -17.68
N SER A 17 -28.99 -5.04 -16.49
CA SER A 17 -28.37 -3.76 -16.15
C SER A 17 -26.88 -4.03 -16.21
N SER A 18 -26.27 -3.66 -17.33
CA SER A 18 -24.83 -3.49 -17.46
C SER A 18 -24.32 -2.80 -16.20
N CYS A 19 -23.85 -3.60 -15.25
CA CYS A 19 -22.96 -3.14 -14.20
C CYS A 19 -21.72 -2.71 -14.97
N LYS A 20 -21.72 -1.46 -15.45
CA LYS A 20 -20.57 -0.63 -15.18
C LYS A 20 -20.33 -0.85 -13.69
N LYS A 21 -19.35 -1.68 -13.35
CA LYS A 21 -18.86 -1.71 -11.98
C LYS A 21 -18.45 -0.28 -11.76
N ASP A 22 -19.29 0.46 -11.03
CA ASP A 22 -18.89 1.78 -10.57
C ASP A 22 -17.54 1.59 -9.89
N ASP A 23 -16.57 2.44 -10.23
CA ASP A 23 -15.26 2.40 -9.60
C ASP A 23 -15.47 2.36 -8.08
N PRO A 24 -14.71 1.52 -7.34
CA PRO A 24 -14.85 1.46 -5.89
C PRO A 24 -14.75 2.86 -5.28
N THR A 25 -15.73 3.18 -4.43
CA THR A 25 -15.80 4.50 -3.77
C THR A 25 -15.01 4.52 -2.47
N THR A 26 -14.43 3.39 -2.05
CA THR A 26 -13.70 3.22 -0.79
C THR A 26 -12.48 2.31 -0.98
N LEU A 27 -11.47 2.51 -0.14
CA LEU A 27 -10.33 1.61 0.01
C LEU A 27 -10.59 0.49 1.03
N GLU A 28 -11.66 0.55 1.82
CA GLU A 28 -11.98 -0.49 2.79
C GLU A 28 -12.04 -1.88 2.13
N LYS A 29 -11.41 -2.88 2.77
CA LYS A 29 -11.25 -4.27 2.31
C LYS A 29 -10.47 -4.40 1.00
N THR A 30 -9.51 -3.51 0.77
CA THR A 30 -8.55 -3.63 -0.33
C THR A 30 -7.14 -3.84 0.17
N GLN A 31 -6.36 -4.58 -0.60
CA GLN A 31 -4.95 -4.85 -0.34
C GLN A 31 -4.12 -4.42 -1.55
N TRP A 32 -3.00 -3.77 -1.28
CA TRP A 32 -2.11 -3.21 -2.29
C TRP A 32 -0.69 -3.59 -1.95
N GLU A 33 0.06 -4.10 -2.91
CA GLU A 33 1.42 -4.57 -2.68
C GLU A 33 2.41 -4.08 -3.72
N ARG A 34 3.66 -3.95 -3.30
CA ARG A 34 4.83 -3.79 -4.17
C ARG A 34 5.95 -4.70 -3.67
N MET A 35 6.51 -5.47 -4.60
CA MET A 35 7.77 -6.19 -4.39
C MET A 35 8.91 -5.33 -4.93
N MET A 36 9.98 -5.18 -4.17
CA MET A 36 11.19 -4.45 -4.56
C MET A 36 12.41 -5.34 -4.39
N SER A 37 13.34 -5.24 -5.34
CA SER A 37 14.68 -5.81 -5.28
C SER A 37 15.60 -5.00 -4.37
N GLY A 38 16.71 -5.59 -3.93
CA GLY A 38 17.77 -4.89 -3.18
C GLY A 38 18.23 -3.60 -3.88
N ALA A 39 18.40 -3.65 -5.20
CA ALA A 39 18.79 -2.49 -6.00
C ALA A 39 17.73 -1.37 -5.97
N GLU A 40 16.45 -1.70 -6.06
CA GLU A 40 15.37 -0.70 -5.95
C GLU A 40 15.30 -0.08 -4.55
N ILE A 41 15.52 -0.87 -3.49
CA ILE A 41 15.52 -0.38 -2.11
C ILE A 41 16.69 0.57 -1.88
N ASN A 42 17.89 0.19 -2.33
CA ASN A 42 19.08 1.03 -2.21
C ASN A 42 18.91 2.36 -2.98
N LEU A 43 18.30 2.31 -4.18
CA LEU A 43 17.96 3.52 -4.93
C LEU A 43 16.95 4.38 -4.17
N LEU A 44 15.91 3.78 -3.59
CA LEU A 44 14.92 4.51 -2.80
C LEU A 44 15.56 5.21 -1.60
N ASN A 45 16.39 4.50 -0.84
CA ASN A 45 17.10 5.08 0.32
C ASN A 45 17.99 6.25 -0.11
N ALA A 46 18.75 6.09 -1.19
CA ALA A 46 19.62 7.17 -1.71
C ALA A 46 18.83 8.42 -2.14
N LEU A 47 17.63 8.24 -2.68
CA LEU A 47 16.76 9.35 -3.06
C LEU A 47 16.10 10.01 -1.84
N MET A 48 15.89 9.27 -0.75
CA MET A 48 15.33 9.79 0.50
C MET A 48 16.37 10.56 1.31
N ASP A 49 17.56 9.97 1.52
CA ASP A 49 18.60 10.53 2.39
C ASP A 49 19.53 11.52 1.67
N GLY A 50 19.39 11.66 0.35
CA GLY A 50 20.22 12.56 -0.49
C GLY A 50 21.66 12.07 -0.70
N GLU A 51 22.09 11.03 0.03
CA GLU A 51 23.41 10.42 -0.07
C GLU A 51 23.32 8.89 -0.25
N ILE A 52 24.29 8.32 -0.96
CA ILE A 52 24.48 6.88 -1.00
C ILE A 52 25.45 6.52 0.11
N ASP A 53 24.95 6.02 1.23
CA ASP A 53 25.79 5.36 2.22
C ASP A 53 26.14 3.94 1.71
N SER A 54 27.40 3.75 1.30
CA SER A 54 27.89 2.47 0.81
C SER A 54 27.86 1.38 1.87
N ASP A 55 27.94 1.74 3.15
CA ASP A 55 28.01 0.80 4.27
C ASP A 55 26.62 0.33 4.71
N ALA A 56 25.56 1.05 4.31
CA ALA A 56 24.15 0.71 4.58
C ALA A 56 23.45 -0.01 3.41
N GLN A 57 24.16 -0.33 2.31
CA GLN A 57 23.54 -0.96 1.15
C GLN A 57 23.09 -2.39 1.44
N LEU A 58 21.84 -2.69 1.10
CA LEU A 58 21.34 -4.05 1.10
C LEU A 58 21.99 -4.85 -0.04
N PRO A 59 22.28 -6.14 0.16
CA PRO A 59 22.79 -6.99 -0.90
C PRO A 59 21.78 -7.12 -2.04
N GLU A 60 22.23 -7.40 -3.27
CA GLU A 60 21.34 -7.58 -4.42
C GLU A 60 20.28 -8.69 -4.22
N SER A 61 20.61 -9.70 -3.42
CA SER A 61 19.71 -10.79 -3.05
C SER A 61 18.56 -10.36 -2.12
N ALA A 62 18.65 -9.14 -1.57
CA ALA A 62 17.61 -8.61 -0.71
C ALA A 62 16.31 -8.39 -1.47
N LYS A 63 15.19 -8.55 -0.76
CA LYS A 63 13.85 -8.30 -1.27
C LYS A 63 13.02 -7.63 -0.21
N LEU A 64 12.21 -6.67 -0.61
CA LEU A 64 11.22 -6.03 0.25
C LEU A 64 9.83 -6.27 -0.33
N ARG A 65 8.91 -6.73 0.51
CA ARG A 65 7.47 -6.64 0.24
C ARG A 65 6.89 -5.52 1.08
N LEU A 66 6.30 -4.55 0.41
CA LEU A 66 5.47 -3.52 1.03
C LEU A 66 4.02 -3.84 0.74
N GLU A 67 3.17 -3.94 1.77
CA GLU A 67 1.74 -4.19 1.62
C GLU A 67 0.93 -3.21 2.48
N LEU A 68 -0.07 -2.58 1.87
CA LEU A 68 -1.10 -1.79 2.54
C LEU A 68 -2.42 -2.57 2.57
N ASP A 69 -2.89 -2.88 3.78
CA ASP A 69 -4.14 -3.61 4.04
C ASP A 69 -5.17 -2.67 4.69
N PHE A 70 -6.07 -2.14 3.87
CA PHE A 70 -7.10 -1.19 4.27
C PHE A 70 -8.29 -1.90 4.91
N PHE A 71 -8.12 -2.44 6.11
CA PHE A 71 -9.15 -3.20 6.80
C PHE A 71 -10.35 -2.36 7.27
N SER A 72 -10.21 -1.03 7.35
CA SER A 72 -11.28 -0.09 7.74
C SER A 72 -11.28 1.17 6.86
N GLN A 73 -12.22 2.08 7.08
CA GLN A 73 -12.33 3.35 6.34
C GLN A 73 -11.33 4.43 6.76
N THR A 74 -10.69 4.27 7.92
CA THR A 74 -9.84 5.30 8.52
C THR A 74 -8.47 4.78 8.94
N GLU A 75 -8.29 3.45 8.97
CA GLU A 75 -7.06 2.80 9.40
C GLU A 75 -6.63 1.73 8.40
N THR A 76 -5.32 1.63 8.19
CA THR A 76 -4.67 0.63 7.34
C THR A 76 -3.50 0.00 8.08
N ASN A 77 -3.18 -1.25 7.75
CA ASN A 77 -1.93 -1.86 8.17
C ASN A 77 -0.89 -1.70 7.06
N LEU A 78 0.30 -1.25 7.41
CA LEU A 78 1.48 -1.37 6.58
C LEU A 78 2.28 -2.59 7.05
N ASN A 79 2.34 -3.62 6.21
CA ASN A 79 3.16 -4.79 6.42
C ASN A 79 4.43 -4.66 5.56
N VAL A 80 5.60 -4.76 6.19
CA VAL A 80 6.90 -4.69 5.53
C VAL A 80 7.65 -5.98 5.82
N ASP A 81 7.92 -6.78 4.78
CA ASP A 81 8.77 -7.96 4.90
C ASP A 81 10.09 -7.70 4.16
N VAL A 82 11.19 -7.61 4.89
CA VAL A 82 12.54 -7.43 4.35
C VAL A 82 13.30 -8.75 4.48
N THR A 83 13.60 -9.37 3.34
CA THR A 83 14.55 -10.49 3.28
C THR A 83 15.91 -9.93 2.92
N ILE A 84 16.87 -9.95 3.84
CA ILE A 84 18.23 -9.44 3.59
C ILE A 84 19.06 -10.55 2.95
N THR A 85 18.93 -11.77 3.47
CA THR A 85 19.49 -13.00 2.89
C THR A 85 18.43 -14.10 2.96
N PRO A 86 18.57 -15.24 2.25
CA PRO A 86 17.60 -16.35 2.35
C PRO A 86 17.36 -16.86 3.78
N SER A 87 18.26 -16.56 4.72
CA SER A 87 18.18 -16.96 6.13
C SER A 87 17.77 -15.84 7.09
N ILE A 88 17.70 -14.59 6.64
CA ILE A 88 17.38 -13.43 7.47
C ILE A 88 16.21 -12.68 6.83
N THR A 89 15.03 -12.86 7.44
CA THR A 89 13.81 -12.13 7.10
C THR A 89 13.33 -11.38 8.34
N VAL A 90 13.14 -10.08 8.19
CA VAL A 90 12.51 -9.19 9.18
C VAL A 90 11.12 -8.83 8.68
N LYS A 91 10.13 -8.98 9.56
CA LYS A 91 8.74 -8.61 9.29
C LYS A 91 8.33 -7.53 10.26
N MET A 92 7.85 -6.42 9.74
CA MET A 92 7.33 -5.31 10.52
C MET A 92 5.87 -5.10 10.16
N LYS A 93 5.03 -4.95 11.18
CA LYS A 93 3.64 -4.55 11.03
C LYS A 93 3.41 -3.23 11.73
N MET A 94 2.88 -2.27 11.01
CA MET A 94 2.49 -0.97 11.53
C MET A 94 1.02 -0.72 11.25
N LYS A 95 0.35 -0.04 12.16
CA LYS A 95 -1.00 0.45 11.98
C LYS A 95 -0.94 1.97 11.81
N MET A 96 -1.60 2.51 10.80
CA MET A 96 -1.62 3.96 10.57
C MET A 96 -3.00 4.47 10.17
N PRO A 97 -3.35 5.71 10.56
CA PRO A 97 -4.54 6.36 10.06
C PRO A 97 -4.35 6.85 8.62
N TYR A 98 -5.44 6.85 7.85
CA TYR A 98 -5.47 7.40 6.50
C TYR A 98 -6.75 8.20 6.22
N MET A 99 -6.69 9.02 5.18
CA MET A 99 -7.86 9.68 4.60
C MET A 99 -7.91 9.37 3.10
N TYR A 100 -9.10 9.07 2.57
CA TYR A 100 -9.32 8.86 1.15
C TYR A 100 -10.44 9.77 0.63
N ASN A 101 -10.14 10.53 -0.42
CA ASN A 101 -11.14 11.33 -1.13
C ASN A 101 -11.50 10.61 -2.43
N SER A 102 -12.70 10.05 -2.48
CA SER A 102 -13.19 9.29 -3.63
C SER A 102 -13.42 10.13 -4.89
N SER A 103 -13.66 11.43 -4.76
CA SER A 103 -13.88 12.34 -5.89
C SER A 103 -12.58 12.67 -6.61
N SER A 104 -11.49 12.89 -5.88
CA SER A 104 -10.16 13.11 -6.44
C SER A 104 -9.33 11.83 -6.57
N LYS A 105 -9.82 10.70 -6.02
CA LYS A 105 -9.11 9.42 -5.89
C LYS A 105 -7.78 9.55 -5.13
N THR A 106 -7.67 10.52 -4.23
CA THR A 106 -6.43 10.80 -3.49
C THR A 106 -6.44 10.18 -2.11
N ILE A 107 -5.28 9.71 -1.67
CA ILE A 107 -5.04 9.18 -0.32
C ILE A 107 -4.01 10.05 0.42
N LEU A 108 -4.19 10.19 1.73
CA LEU A 108 -3.18 10.68 2.67
C LEU A 108 -2.95 9.60 3.74
N LEU A 109 -1.73 9.11 3.86
CA LEU A 109 -1.27 8.20 4.90
C LEU A 109 -0.50 9.01 5.95
N ARG A 110 -0.87 8.87 7.23
CA ARG A 110 -0.26 9.65 8.32
C ARG A 110 0.82 8.87 9.04
N LEU A 111 2.05 8.90 8.51
CA LEU A 111 3.18 8.15 9.05
C LEU A 111 3.54 8.60 10.47
N SER A 112 3.53 9.91 10.73
CA SER A 112 3.69 10.52 12.07
C SER A 112 2.78 9.98 13.17
N LYS A 113 1.66 9.36 12.76
CA LYS A 113 0.64 8.81 13.67
C LYS A 113 0.58 7.29 13.61
N SER A 114 1.58 6.66 13.02
CA SER A 114 1.67 5.21 12.94
C SER A 114 2.07 4.63 14.29
N GLN A 115 1.62 3.39 14.52
CA GLN A 115 1.97 2.60 15.67
C GLN A 115 2.59 1.29 15.18
N ILE A 116 3.80 0.99 15.64
CA ILE A 116 4.42 -0.31 15.43
C ILE A 116 3.66 -1.34 16.27
N ILE A 117 3.17 -2.37 15.60
CA ILE A 117 2.42 -3.48 16.21
C ILE A 117 3.36 -4.65 16.50
N SER A 118 4.24 -4.98 15.56
CA SER A 118 5.23 -6.05 15.74
C SER A 118 6.44 -5.87 14.82
N ILE A 119 7.58 -6.39 15.28
CA ILE A 119 8.82 -6.57 14.51
C ILE A 119 9.37 -7.95 14.82
N GLU A 120 9.59 -8.78 13.80
CA GLU A 120 9.99 -10.17 13.94
C GLU A 120 11.06 -10.58 12.91
N PRO A 121 12.26 -11.03 13.34
CA PRO A 121 12.78 -10.92 14.71
C PRO A 121 13.05 -9.46 15.08
N MET A 122 12.99 -9.14 16.38
CA MET A 122 13.50 -7.87 16.88
C MET A 122 15.03 -7.88 16.78
N LEU A 123 15.59 -7.02 15.94
CA LEU A 123 17.04 -6.78 15.84
C LEU A 123 17.35 -5.41 16.44
N PRO A 124 18.54 -5.19 17.02
CA PRO A 124 18.90 -3.92 17.67
C PRO A 124 18.69 -2.68 16.78
N ALA A 125 18.89 -2.81 15.47
CA ALA A 125 18.68 -1.73 14.50
C ALA A 125 17.22 -1.25 14.39
N PHE A 126 16.26 -1.98 14.95
CA PHE A 126 14.83 -1.68 14.89
C PHE A 126 14.20 -1.40 16.27
N GLU A 127 14.99 -1.35 17.35
CA GLU A 127 14.48 -1.12 18.71
C GLU A 127 14.00 0.33 18.92
N ASP A 128 14.65 1.29 18.27
CA ASP A 128 14.41 2.73 18.46
C ASP A 128 13.76 3.40 17.23
N ILE A 129 12.93 2.66 16.47
CA ILE A 129 12.19 3.27 15.37
C ILE A 129 11.18 4.27 15.93
N ASP A 130 11.47 5.56 15.74
CA ASP A 130 10.52 6.65 15.97
C ASP A 130 10.05 7.23 14.64
N LEU A 131 8.73 7.22 14.43
CA LEU A 131 8.09 7.78 13.25
C LEU A 131 7.39 9.10 13.56
N SER A 132 7.49 9.64 14.77
CA SER A 132 6.75 10.84 15.21
C SER A 132 6.97 12.07 14.33
N GLU A 133 8.16 12.20 13.74
CA GLU A 133 8.54 13.28 12.81
C GLU A 133 8.40 12.89 11.33
N ALA A 134 7.94 11.66 11.02
CA ALA A 134 7.80 11.20 9.65
C ALA A 134 6.71 11.98 8.89
N GLU A 135 7.05 12.42 7.68
CA GLU A 135 6.13 13.16 6.83
C GLU A 135 4.95 12.28 6.36
N ASP A 136 3.80 12.92 6.17
CA ASP A 136 2.63 12.23 5.62
C ASP A 136 2.86 11.87 4.14
N VAL A 137 2.44 10.68 3.73
CA VAL A 137 2.56 10.21 2.35
C VAL A 137 1.26 10.47 1.60
N THR A 138 1.34 11.13 0.47
CA THR A 138 0.19 11.35 -0.41
C THR A 138 0.17 10.32 -1.55
N GLY A 139 -0.98 10.09 -2.14
CA GLY A 139 -1.05 9.24 -3.32
C GLY A 139 -2.35 9.35 -4.10
N VAL A 140 -2.39 8.65 -5.25
CA VAL A 140 -3.55 8.59 -6.15
C VAL A 140 -3.86 7.13 -6.48
N VAL A 141 -5.14 6.79 -6.45
CA VAL A 141 -5.65 5.47 -6.78
C VAL A 141 -6.21 5.45 -8.20
N ASP A 142 -5.68 4.57 -9.03
CA ASP A 142 -6.22 4.24 -10.34
C ASP A 142 -6.97 2.91 -10.26
N TRP A 143 -8.28 2.99 -9.99
CA TRP A 143 -9.16 1.82 -9.92
C TRP A 143 -9.26 1.04 -11.22
N LYS A 144 -9.06 1.71 -12.37
CA LYS A 144 -9.13 1.06 -13.68
C LYS A 144 -7.91 0.18 -13.90
N ASN A 145 -6.73 0.71 -13.61
CA ASN A 145 -5.47 -0.02 -13.76
C ASN A 145 -5.10 -0.84 -12.53
N LYS A 146 -5.88 -0.72 -11.44
CA LYS A 146 -5.62 -1.34 -10.15
C LYS A 146 -4.23 -1.00 -9.61
N THR A 147 -3.85 0.27 -9.74
CA THR A 147 -2.59 0.79 -9.21
C THR A 147 -2.82 1.92 -8.20
N MET A 148 -1.92 2.02 -7.23
CA MET A 148 -1.85 3.12 -6.27
C MET A 148 -0.46 3.73 -6.37
N LYS A 149 -0.40 5.01 -6.71
CA LYS A 149 0.86 5.76 -6.80
C LYS A 149 0.99 6.62 -5.55
N LEU A 150 1.94 6.27 -4.70
CA LEU A 150 2.33 7.05 -3.53
C LEU A 150 3.47 8.00 -3.91
N ALA A 151 3.51 9.16 -3.26
CA ALA A 151 4.58 10.13 -3.34
C ALA A 151 5.23 10.19 -1.97
N LEU A 152 6.39 9.53 -1.84
CA LEU A 152 7.24 9.59 -0.65
C LEU A 152 8.02 10.90 -0.67
N GLN A 153 8.27 11.51 0.48
CA GLN A 153 9.15 12.66 0.53
C GLN A 153 10.60 12.18 0.33
N GLY A 154 11.28 12.77 -0.65
CA GLY A 154 12.74 12.69 -0.77
C GLY A 154 13.36 14.07 -0.56
N ASP A 155 14.69 14.10 -0.42
CA ASP A 155 15.45 15.30 -0.04
C ASP A 155 15.18 16.53 -0.93
N ASN A 156 14.95 16.33 -2.24
CA ASN A 156 14.74 17.42 -3.19
C ASN A 156 13.47 17.33 -4.05
N HIS A 157 12.78 16.17 -4.04
CA HIS A 157 11.59 15.93 -4.85
C HIS A 157 10.78 14.74 -4.32
N PRO A 158 9.47 14.67 -4.60
CA PRO A 158 8.67 13.49 -4.29
C PRO A 158 9.13 12.26 -5.08
N ILE A 159 9.30 11.13 -4.40
CA ILE A 159 9.71 9.86 -4.99
C ILE A 159 8.45 9.00 -5.23
N PRO A 160 8.13 8.65 -6.50
CA PRO A 160 6.94 7.87 -6.80
C PRO A 160 7.15 6.39 -6.46
N LEU A 161 6.21 5.83 -5.69
CA LEU A 161 6.12 4.40 -5.40
C LEU A 161 4.78 3.86 -5.92
N GLU A 162 4.81 2.92 -6.85
CA GLU A 162 3.59 2.30 -7.38
C GLU A 162 3.34 0.93 -6.75
N LEU A 163 2.14 0.73 -6.23
CA LEU A 163 1.61 -0.54 -5.71
C LEU A 163 0.50 -1.04 -6.63
N THR A 164 0.32 -2.36 -6.67
CA THR A 164 -0.76 -3.03 -7.40
C THR A 164 -1.77 -3.66 -6.45
N GLN A 165 -3.05 -3.60 -6.80
CA GLN A 165 -4.11 -4.26 -6.02
C GLN A 165 -3.99 -5.78 -6.13
N LYS A 166 -4.17 -6.47 -4.99
CA LYS A 166 -4.19 -7.93 -4.86
C LYS A 166 -5.55 -8.54 -5.18
#